data_AF-A0A2E5JK08-F1
#
_entry.id   AF-A0A2E5JK08-F1
#
_cell.length_a   1.000
_cell.length_b   1.000
_cell.length_c   1.000
_cell.angle_alpha   90.00
_cell.angle_beta   90.00
_cell.angle_gamma   90.00
#
_symmetry.space_group_name_H-M   'P 1'
#
loop_
_entity.id
_entity.type
_entity.pdbx_description
1 polymer ?
#
loop_
_entity_poly.entity_id
_entity_poly.type
_entity_poly.pdbx_seq_one_letter_code
_entity_poly.pdbx_strand_id
1 'polypeptide(L)'
;MQQSEFFGELELPSDILQIDGFNFSLSFNKKEVITAWKYKCAAGPSLELEKIGQLIMGATLLEAFEKVSSLGGYAQLVYWQLGRLLGYWQQTAFPNDLVCRCFNVTRSQIVTRIKDHHEIDLLELRKSTRVCAGCTSCKAQVQQLVQQYCDENAVVTAGKTAPKGMNPLDLLLRVDQTFNKWKQQHLSTIELSLKGIKDYTLYASWNDQDNAQVLDFFNQLRVEAKIKLAVERVA
;
A
#
# COMPACT_ATOMS: atom_id res chain seq x y z
N MET A 1 -9.02 27.43 37.99
CA MET A 1 -9.48 26.72 36.78
C MET A 1 -8.41 26.91 35.71
N GLN A 2 -7.55 25.92 35.50
CA GLN A 2 -6.58 25.93 34.40
C GLN A 2 -7.32 25.64 33.10
N GLN A 3 -7.25 26.56 32.14
CA GLN A 3 -7.72 26.32 30.78
C GLN A 3 -6.78 25.30 30.15
N SER A 4 -7.32 24.14 29.79
CA SER A 4 -6.60 23.15 28.99
C SER A 4 -6.37 23.74 27.60
N GLU A 5 -5.11 23.99 27.24
CA GLU A 5 -4.72 24.31 25.87
C GLU A 5 -5.05 23.10 24.98
N PHE A 6 -6.13 23.25 24.21
CA PHE A 6 -6.52 22.31 23.17
C PHE A 6 -5.45 22.40 22.07
N PHE A 7 -4.50 21.47 22.05
CA PHE A 7 -3.69 21.24 20.86
C PHE A 7 -4.67 20.88 19.74
N GLY A 8 -4.81 21.76 18.74
CA GLY A 8 -5.68 21.52 17.59
C GLY A 8 -5.42 20.16 16.95
N GLU A 9 -6.45 19.52 16.40
CA GLU A 9 -6.28 18.24 15.70
C GLU A 9 -5.22 18.41 14.61
N LEU A 10 -4.11 17.66 14.69
CA LEU A 10 -3.07 17.65 13.66
C LEU A 10 -3.70 17.29 12.31
N GLU A 11 -3.68 18.23 11.36
CA GLU A 11 -4.02 17.94 9.96
C GLU A 11 -2.90 17.09 9.33
N LEU A 12 -3.29 16.05 8.61
CA LEU A 12 -2.35 15.25 7.84
C LEU A 12 -1.90 16.03 6.59
N PRO A 13 -0.70 15.73 6.04
CA PRO A 13 -0.26 16.33 4.79
C PRO A 13 -1.30 16.12 3.69
N SER A 14 -1.50 17.17 2.89
CA SER A 14 -2.51 17.14 1.83
C SER A 14 -2.07 16.23 0.70
N ASP A 15 -2.98 15.36 0.26
CA ASP A 15 -2.78 14.52 -0.91
C ASP A 15 -2.99 15.34 -2.19
N ILE A 16 -2.12 15.13 -3.18
CA ILE A 16 -2.16 15.87 -4.45
C ILE A 16 -2.24 14.88 -5.61
N LEU A 17 -3.20 15.10 -6.51
CA LEU A 17 -3.37 14.33 -7.74
C LEU A 17 -3.34 15.25 -8.96
N GLN A 18 -2.50 14.93 -9.94
CA GLN A 18 -2.41 15.66 -11.20
C GLN A 18 -2.76 14.76 -12.38
N ILE A 19 -3.82 15.11 -13.12
CA ILE A 19 -4.29 14.36 -14.30
C ILE A 19 -4.81 15.37 -15.34
N ASP A 20 -4.33 15.29 -16.58
CA ASP A 20 -4.87 16.02 -17.75
C ASP A 20 -5.11 17.53 -17.54
N GLY A 21 -4.16 18.22 -16.89
CA GLY A 21 -4.27 19.67 -16.61
C GLY A 21 -5.18 20.03 -15.43
N PHE A 22 -5.65 19.03 -14.69
CA PHE A 22 -6.26 19.18 -13.37
C PHE A 22 -5.23 18.92 -12.27
N ASN A 23 -5.27 19.74 -11.23
CA ASN A 23 -4.52 19.55 -10.00
C ASN A 23 -5.50 19.57 -8.84
N PHE A 24 -5.69 18.42 -8.19
CA PHE A 24 -6.57 18.23 -7.04
C PHE A 24 -5.75 18.13 -5.77
N SER A 25 -6.20 18.78 -4.71
CA SER A 25 -5.62 18.68 -3.39
C SER A 25 -6.71 18.38 -2.37
N LEU A 26 -6.49 17.32 -1.58
CA LEU A 26 -7.41 16.85 -0.57
C LEU A 26 -6.67 16.67 0.75
N SER A 27 -7.18 17.29 1.81
CA SER A 27 -6.63 17.21 3.16
C SER A 27 -7.64 16.52 4.08
N PHE A 28 -7.15 15.74 5.03
CA PHE A 28 -8.00 15.02 5.97
C PHE A 28 -7.33 14.88 7.35
N ASN A 29 -8.15 14.70 8.39
CA ASN A 29 -7.65 14.51 9.74
C ASN A 29 -7.36 13.03 10.05
N LYS A 30 -6.95 12.74 11.29
CA LYS A 30 -6.65 11.36 11.77
C LYS A 30 -7.85 10.41 11.76
N LYS A 31 -9.07 10.92 11.61
CA LYS A 31 -10.30 10.13 11.46
C LYS A 31 -10.71 9.99 9.99
N GLU A 32 -9.81 10.33 9.07
CA GLU A 32 -10.02 10.28 7.62
C GLU A 32 -11.17 11.21 7.17
N VAL A 33 -11.51 12.22 7.97
CA VAL A 33 -12.52 13.22 7.60
C VAL A 33 -11.87 14.29 6.74
N ILE A 34 -12.47 14.57 5.58
CA ILE A 34 -11.96 15.57 4.62
C ILE A 34 -12.13 16.97 5.22
N THR A 35 -11.00 17.65 5.48
CA THR A 35 -10.96 19.00 6.08
C THR A 35 -10.73 20.10 5.05
N ALA A 36 -10.14 19.77 3.89
CA ALA A 36 -9.99 20.71 2.80
C ALA A 36 -10.02 20.03 1.43
N TRP A 37 -10.58 20.75 0.47
CA TRP A 37 -10.62 20.39 -0.95
C TRP A 37 -10.25 21.60 -1.78
N LYS A 38 -9.30 21.43 -2.70
CA LYS A 38 -8.91 22.46 -3.67
C LYS A 38 -8.73 21.79 -5.02
N TYR A 39 -9.12 22.47 -6.08
CA TYR A 39 -8.80 22.04 -7.44
C TYR A 39 -8.35 23.23 -8.28
N LYS A 40 -7.48 22.96 -9.26
CA LYS A 40 -7.09 23.90 -10.31
C LYS A 40 -7.27 23.21 -11.65
N CYS A 41 -8.00 23.83 -12.55
CA CYS A 41 -8.23 23.34 -13.91
C CYS A 41 -7.71 24.37 -14.91
N ALA A 42 -7.06 23.91 -15.98
CA ALA A 42 -6.55 24.77 -17.05
C ALA A 42 -7.66 25.58 -17.76
N ALA A 43 -8.87 25.03 -17.84
CA ALA A 43 -10.03 25.70 -18.44
C ALA A 43 -10.76 26.68 -17.50
N GLY A 44 -10.28 26.86 -16.27
CA GLY A 44 -10.92 27.69 -15.25
C GLY A 44 -11.80 26.90 -14.27
N PRO A 45 -12.55 27.59 -13.39
CA PRO A 45 -13.40 26.94 -12.39
C PRO A 45 -14.51 26.10 -13.04
N SER A 46 -14.78 24.95 -12.43
CA SER A 46 -15.83 24.01 -12.84
C SER A 46 -16.90 23.94 -11.75
N LEU A 47 -18.12 24.35 -12.08
CA LEU A 47 -19.28 24.28 -11.19
C LEU A 47 -19.55 22.84 -10.72
N GLU A 48 -19.25 21.85 -11.56
CA GLU A 48 -19.39 20.44 -11.21
C GLU A 48 -18.41 20.03 -10.11
N LEU A 49 -17.13 20.41 -10.24
CA LEU A 49 -16.09 20.13 -9.24
C LEU A 49 -16.32 20.87 -7.93
N GLU A 50 -16.92 22.07 -7.96
CA GLU A 50 -17.34 22.79 -6.76
C GLU A 50 -18.45 22.06 -6.01
N LYS A 51 -19.46 21.56 -6.73
CA LYS A 51 -20.54 20.76 -6.13
C LYS A 51 -20.02 19.46 -5.52
N ILE A 52 -19.11 18.78 -6.21
CA ILE A 52 -18.46 17.57 -5.69
C ILE A 52 -17.65 17.90 -4.43
N GLY A 53 -16.90 19.00 -4.44
CA GLY A 53 -16.18 19.49 -3.27
C GLY A 53 -17.13 19.70 -2.07
N GLN A 54 -18.22 20.42 -2.26
CA GLN A 54 -19.24 20.64 -1.22
C GLN A 54 -19.85 19.32 -0.69
N LEU A 55 -20.01 18.31 -1.56
CA LEU A 55 -20.58 17.01 -1.21
C LEU A 55 -19.67 16.16 -0.31
N ILE A 56 -18.35 16.24 -0.52
CA ILE A 56 -17.35 15.42 0.19
C ILE A 56 -16.76 16.11 1.42
N MET A 57 -16.81 17.43 1.50
CA MET A 57 -16.29 18.17 2.66
C MET A 57 -16.97 17.73 3.96
N GLY A 58 -16.18 17.39 4.98
CA GLY A 58 -16.65 16.89 6.26
C GLY A 58 -17.11 15.42 6.26
N ALA A 59 -17.09 14.73 5.12
CA ALA A 59 -17.30 13.29 5.06
C ALA A 59 -15.99 12.53 5.34
N THR A 60 -16.09 11.29 5.81
CA THR A 60 -14.94 10.37 5.81
C THR A 60 -14.53 10.02 4.38
N LEU A 61 -13.28 9.59 4.17
CA LEU A 61 -12.79 9.15 2.85
C LEU A 61 -13.71 8.08 2.22
N LEU A 62 -14.19 7.12 3.02
CA LEU A 62 -15.09 6.06 2.57
C LEU A 62 -16.47 6.59 2.17
N GLU A 63 -17.10 7.41 3.02
CA GLU A 63 -18.39 8.02 2.69
C GLU A 63 -18.30 8.93 1.45
N ALA A 64 -17.22 9.69 1.33
CA ALA A 64 -16.95 10.51 0.15
C ALA A 64 -16.83 9.65 -1.11
N PHE A 65 -16.11 8.52 -1.03
CA PHE A 65 -15.96 7.58 -2.12
C PHE A 65 -17.31 7.01 -2.57
N GLU A 66 -18.14 6.56 -1.63
CA GLU A 66 -19.49 6.05 -1.92
C GLU A 66 -20.39 7.13 -2.56
N LYS A 67 -20.39 8.35 -2.01
CA LYS A 67 -21.16 9.48 -2.57
C LYS A 67 -20.77 9.78 -4.02
N VAL A 68 -19.47 9.79 -4.32
CA VAL A 68 -18.94 10.14 -5.65
C VAL A 68 -19.07 8.97 -6.64
N SER A 69 -19.11 7.72 -6.17
CA SER A 69 -19.19 6.52 -7.03
C SER A 69 -20.41 6.47 -7.97
N SER A 70 -21.49 7.15 -7.61
CA SER A 70 -22.73 7.22 -8.38
C SER A 70 -22.78 8.38 -9.37
N LEU A 71 -21.76 9.24 -9.38
CA LEU A 71 -21.70 10.46 -10.19
C LEU A 71 -20.86 10.24 -11.46
N GLY A 72 -21.29 10.82 -12.57
CA GLY A 72 -20.55 10.82 -13.83
C GLY A 72 -19.63 12.04 -14.00
N GLY A 73 -19.06 12.20 -15.20
CA GLY A 73 -18.31 13.41 -15.57
C GLY A 73 -17.00 13.56 -14.80
N TYR A 74 -16.73 14.78 -14.31
CA TYR A 74 -15.52 15.10 -13.57
C TYR A 74 -15.48 14.45 -12.17
N ALA A 75 -16.61 13.94 -11.69
CA ALA A 75 -16.66 13.15 -10.47
C ALA A 75 -15.77 11.90 -10.53
N GLN A 76 -15.52 11.34 -11.73
CA GLN A 76 -14.62 10.20 -11.90
C GLN A 76 -13.18 10.51 -11.45
N LEU A 77 -12.70 11.73 -11.65
CA LEU A 77 -11.35 12.12 -11.23
C LEU A 77 -11.22 12.14 -9.70
N VAL A 78 -12.25 12.66 -9.03
CA VAL A 78 -12.34 12.67 -7.56
C VAL A 78 -12.51 11.26 -7.01
N TYR A 79 -13.35 10.45 -7.66
CA TYR A 79 -13.53 9.03 -7.34
C TYR A 79 -12.22 8.26 -7.40
N TRP A 80 -11.39 8.50 -8.42
CA TRP A 80 -10.07 7.88 -8.53
C TRP A 80 -9.10 8.33 -7.43
N GLN A 81 -9.09 9.62 -7.08
CA GLN A 81 -8.25 10.11 -5.99
C GLN A 81 -8.63 9.45 -4.66
N LEU A 82 -9.93 9.40 -4.36
CA LEU A 82 -10.46 8.76 -3.14
C LEU A 82 -10.19 7.26 -3.14
N GLY A 83 -10.39 6.58 -4.28
CA GLY A 83 -10.06 5.17 -4.43
C GLY A 83 -8.57 4.87 -4.21
N ARG A 84 -7.67 5.76 -4.67
CA ARG A 84 -6.23 5.65 -4.40
C ARG A 84 -5.93 5.80 -2.90
N LEU A 85 -6.52 6.81 -2.24
CA LEU A 85 -6.33 7.05 -0.81
C LEU A 85 -6.86 5.91 0.06
N LEU A 86 -7.95 5.26 -0.35
CA LEU A 86 -8.51 4.07 0.31
C LEU A 86 -7.78 2.77 -0.06
N GLY A 87 -6.76 2.83 -0.91
CA GLY A 87 -6.03 1.65 -1.37
C GLY A 87 -6.81 0.77 -2.36
N TYR A 88 -7.97 1.21 -2.85
CA TYR A 88 -8.74 0.53 -3.90
C TYR A 88 -8.09 0.64 -5.28
N TRP A 89 -7.23 1.64 -5.49
CA TRP A 89 -6.55 1.87 -6.77
C TRP A 89 -5.04 2.05 -6.59
N GLN A 90 -4.28 1.02 -6.97
CA GLN A 90 -2.85 1.15 -7.27
C GLN A 90 -2.70 1.39 -8.77
N GLN A 91 -2.49 2.66 -9.14
CA GLN A 91 -2.10 3.05 -10.50
C GLN A 91 -0.73 2.44 -10.82
N THR A 92 -0.71 1.30 -11.47
CA THR A 92 0.51 0.81 -12.12
C THR A 92 0.45 1.20 -13.59
N ALA A 93 0.80 2.45 -13.90
CA ALA A 93 1.09 2.89 -15.26
C ALA A 93 2.44 2.29 -15.68
N PHE A 94 2.45 1.00 -15.97
CA PHE A 94 3.57 0.37 -16.61
C PHE A 94 3.49 0.64 -18.11
N PRO A 95 4.55 1.15 -18.78
CA PRO A 95 4.60 1.16 -20.23
C PRO A 95 4.37 -0.26 -20.76
N ASN A 96 3.48 -0.42 -21.74
CA ASN A 96 2.99 -1.70 -22.24
C ASN A 96 4.04 -2.39 -23.16
N ASP A 97 5.25 -2.52 -22.64
CA ASP A 97 6.39 -3.02 -23.38
C ASP A 97 6.23 -4.50 -23.72
N LEU A 98 6.75 -4.89 -24.88
CA LEU A 98 6.80 -6.28 -25.29
C LEU A 98 7.86 -7.02 -24.45
N VAL A 99 7.44 -8.01 -23.65
CA VAL A 99 8.32 -8.78 -22.77
C VAL A 99 8.72 -10.12 -23.41
N CYS A 100 7.79 -10.80 -24.08
CA CYS A 100 8.09 -12.06 -24.78
C CYS A 100 7.78 -11.97 -26.27
N ARG A 101 8.82 -11.97 -27.11
CA ARG A 101 8.68 -11.94 -28.57
C ARG A 101 8.11 -13.24 -29.15
N CYS A 102 8.42 -14.40 -28.57
CA CYS A 102 7.95 -15.70 -29.09
C CYS A 102 6.43 -15.84 -29.12
N PHE A 103 5.74 -15.22 -28.16
CA PHE A 103 4.29 -15.34 -27.99
C PHE A 103 3.58 -13.99 -27.91
N ASN A 104 4.28 -12.91 -28.31
CA ASN A 104 3.79 -11.54 -28.29
C ASN A 104 3.20 -11.09 -26.93
N VAL A 105 3.83 -11.49 -25.82
CA VAL A 105 3.34 -11.20 -24.47
C VAL A 105 3.88 -9.85 -24.00
N THR A 106 2.98 -8.96 -23.60
CA THR A 106 3.34 -7.63 -23.09
C THR A 106 3.40 -7.59 -21.57
N ARG A 107 4.03 -6.53 -21.04
CA ARG A 107 4.11 -6.26 -19.60
C ARG A 107 2.72 -6.16 -18.96
N SER A 108 1.77 -5.47 -19.59
CA SER A 108 0.41 -5.33 -19.05
C SER A 108 -0.32 -6.68 -18.94
N GLN A 109 -0.13 -7.58 -19.90
CA GLN A 109 -0.73 -8.91 -19.86
C GLN A 109 -0.19 -9.74 -18.69
N ILE A 110 1.12 -9.66 -18.43
CA ILE A 110 1.73 -10.32 -17.26
C ILE A 110 1.18 -9.73 -15.97
N VAL A 111 1.18 -8.40 -15.83
CA VAL A 111 0.66 -7.71 -14.63
C VAL A 111 -0.83 -8.00 -14.40
N THR A 112 -1.65 -7.99 -15.46
CA THR A 112 -3.08 -8.30 -15.37
C THR A 112 -3.28 -9.73 -14.85
N ARG A 113 -2.49 -10.69 -15.32
CA ARG A 113 -2.56 -12.07 -14.82
C ARG A 113 -2.12 -12.22 -13.37
N ILE A 114 -1.14 -11.43 -12.93
CA ILE A 114 -0.76 -11.41 -11.51
C ILE A 114 -1.88 -10.77 -10.67
N LYS A 115 -2.57 -9.74 -11.19
CA LYS A 115 -3.73 -9.12 -10.51
C LYS A 115 -4.92 -10.06 -10.38
N ASP A 116 -5.24 -10.79 -11.44
CA ASP A 116 -6.40 -11.69 -11.47
C ASP A 116 -6.23 -12.93 -10.55
N HIS A 117 -4.99 -13.23 -10.14
CA HIS A 117 -4.67 -14.41 -9.35
C HIS A 117 -3.78 -14.03 -8.14
N HIS A 118 -4.40 -13.95 -6.95
CA HIS A 118 -3.71 -13.61 -5.69
C HIS A 118 -2.50 -14.52 -5.34
N GLU A 119 -2.45 -15.74 -5.88
CA GLU A 119 -1.32 -16.66 -5.74
C GLU A 119 -0.94 -17.20 -7.12
N ILE A 120 -0.04 -16.51 -7.83
CA ILE A 120 0.50 -16.98 -9.11
C ILE A 120 1.98 -17.31 -8.97
N ASP A 121 2.34 -18.56 -9.27
CA ASP A 121 3.74 -18.94 -9.41
C ASP A 121 4.20 -18.77 -10.88
N LEU A 122 5.52 -18.82 -11.12
CA LEU A 122 6.06 -18.68 -12.48
C LEU A 122 5.58 -19.78 -13.44
N LEU A 123 5.20 -20.95 -12.92
CA LEU A 123 4.72 -22.06 -13.73
C LEU A 123 3.31 -21.78 -14.24
N GLU A 124 2.44 -21.26 -13.38
CA GLU A 124 1.06 -20.90 -13.68
C GLU A 124 1.00 -19.66 -14.57
N LEU A 125 1.88 -18.68 -14.33
CA LEU A 125 2.08 -17.55 -15.23
C LEU A 125 2.49 -18.03 -16.63
N ARG A 126 3.41 -19.00 -16.71
CA ARG A 126 3.83 -19.61 -17.99
C ARG A 126 2.70 -20.36 -18.68
N LYS A 127 1.85 -21.10 -17.96
CA LYS A 127 0.71 -21.80 -18.58
C LYS A 127 -0.32 -20.84 -19.16
N SER A 128 -0.64 -19.78 -18.41
CA SER A 128 -1.70 -18.82 -18.76
C SER A 128 -1.30 -17.83 -19.87
N THR A 129 -0.03 -17.40 -19.90
CA THR A 129 0.45 -16.39 -20.85
C THR A 129 1.38 -16.95 -21.93
N ARG A 130 1.88 -18.18 -21.77
CA ARG A 130 2.97 -18.79 -22.56
C ARG A 130 4.31 -18.05 -22.45
N VAL A 131 4.43 -17.10 -21.52
CA VAL A 131 5.71 -16.42 -21.26
C VAL A 131 6.77 -17.44 -20.83
N CYS A 132 8.03 -17.24 -21.24
CA CYS A 132 9.14 -18.17 -20.98
C CYS A 132 8.99 -19.60 -21.55
N ALA A 133 7.98 -19.89 -22.38
CA ALA A 133 7.81 -21.23 -22.95
C ALA A 133 8.66 -21.50 -24.21
N GLY A 134 9.14 -20.45 -24.88
CA GLY A 134 9.88 -20.51 -26.14
C GLY A 134 11.38 -20.48 -25.94
N CYS A 135 12.06 -19.47 -26.49
CA CYS A 135 13.52 -19.32 -26.41
C CYS A 135 14.07 -18.99 -25.00
N THR A 136 13.20 -18.77 -24.01
CA THR A 136 13.52 -18.44 -22.61
C THR A 136 14.31 -17.14 -22.36
N SER A 137 14.68 -16.37 -23.38
CA SER A 137 15.45 -15.11 -23.21
C SER A 137 14.73 -14.06 -22.35
N CYS A 138 13.40 -14.06 -22.36
CA CYS A 138 12.58 -13.18 -21.52
C CYS A 138 12.54 -13.56 -20.03
N LYS A 139 13.12 -14.70 -19.62
CA LYS A 139 12.98 -15.24 -18.25
C LYS A 139 13.45 -14.26 -17.17
N ALA A 140 14.64 -13.68 -17.32
CA ALA A 140 15.18 -12.72 -16.36
C ALA A 140 14.27 -11.48 -16.23
N GLN A 141 13.81 -10.95 -17.36
CA GLN A 141 12.92 -9.79 -17.40
C GLN A 141 11.56 -10.09 -16.76
N VAL A 142 11.00 -11.29 -16.97
CA VAL A 142 9.74 -11.72 -16.34
C VAL A 142 9.91 -11.91 -14.83
N GLN A 143 11.00 -12.50 -14.38
CA GLN A 143 11.29 -12.64 -12.95
C GLN A 143 11.45 -11.28 -12.28
N GLN A 144 12.19 -10.36 -12.90
CA GLN A 144 12.32 -8.99 -12.42
C GLN A 144 10.97 -8.27 -12.40
N LEU A 145 10.12 -8.48 -13.41
CA LEU A 145 8.80 -7.89 -13.45
C LEU A 145 7.88 -8.40 -12.34
N VAL A 146 7.86 -9.71 -12.13
CA VAL A 146 7.09 -10.34 -11.06
C VAL A 146 7.61 -9.85 -9.71
N GLN A 147 8.93 -9.83 -9.52
CA GLN A 147 9.54 -9.32 -8.30
C GLN A 147 9.20 -7.85 -8.05
N GLN A 148 9.39 -6.99 -9.06
CA GLN A 148 9.06 -5.56 -8.98
C GLN A 148 7.57 -5.35 -8.70
N TYR A 149 6.68 -6.09 -9.37
CA TYR A 149 5.25 -6.03 -9.11
C TYR A 149 4.95 -6.47 -7.68
N CYS A 150 5.55 -7.56 -7.21
CA CYS A 150 5.44 -8.02 -5.83
C CYS A 150 6.05 -7.03 -4.84
N ASP A 151 7.12 -6.31 -5.14
CA ASP A 151 7.74 -5.34 -4.23
C ASP A 151 6.91 -4.06 -4.15
N GLU A 152 6.39 -3.57 -5.27
CA GLU A 152 5.57 -2.37 -5.38
C GLU A 152 4.12 -2.58 -4.91
N ASN A 153 3.57 -3.78 -5.15
CA ASN A 153 2.20 -4.16 -4.83
C ASN A 153 2.16 -5.25 -3.75
N ALA A 154 3.26 -5.46 -3.02
CA ALA A 154 3.24 -6.12 -1.72
C ALA A 154 2.44 -5.22 -0.78
N VAL A 155 1.12 -5.26 -0.93
CA VAL A 155 0.26 -5.14 0.21
C VAL A 155 0.61 -6.34 1.05
N VAL A 156 1.29 -6.10 2.16
CA VAL A 156 1.36 -7.06 3.24
C VAL A 156 -0.08 -7.40 3.58
N THR A 157 -0.60 -8.45 2.96
CA THR A 157 -1.96 -8.86 3.18
C THR A 157 -1.91 -9.47 4.56
N ALA A 158 -2.45 -8.77 5.55
CA ALA A 158 -2.59 -9.27 6.90
C ALA A 158 -3.44 -10.55 6.81
N GLY A 159 -2.76 -11.69 6.68
CA GLY A 159 -3.37 -12.98 6.81
C GLY A 159 -3.80 -13.08 8.25
N LYS A 160 -5.07 -12.74 8.54
CA LYS A 160 -5.76 -12.93 9.81
C LYS A 160 -5.83 -14.42 10.13
N THR A 161 -4.70 -15.02 10.45
CA THR A 161 -4.66 -16.25 11.19
C THR A 161 -4.11 -15.86 12.54
N ALA A 162 -5.02 -15.73 13.51
CA ALA A 162 -4.64 -15.75 14.91
C ALA A 162 -3.59 -16.87 15.08
N PRO A 163 -2.42 -16.58 15.66
CA PRO A 163 -1.43 -17.60 15.94
C PRO A 163 -2.14 -18.74 16.67
N LYS A 164 -2.19 -19.94 16.08
CA LYS A 164 -2.93 -21.06 16.69
C LYS A 164 -2.35 -21.32 18.08
N GLY A 165 -3.13 -21.00 19.12
CA GLY A 165 -2.78 -21.27 20.52
C GLY A 165 -1.83 -20.27 21.19
N MET A 166 -1.60 -19.07 20.62
CA MET A 166 -0.81 -18.02 21.30
C MET A 166 -1.71 -16.86 21.69
N ASN A 167 -1.72 -16.50 22.97
CA ASN A 167 -2.41 -15.29 23.41
C ASN A 167 -1.59 -14.04 22.99
N PRO A 168 -2.20 -12.84 22.92
CA PRO A 168 -1.50 -11.62 22.50
C PRO A 168 -0.28 -11.24 23.35
N LEU A 169 -0.28 -11.59 24.64
CA LEU A 169 0.84 -11.32 25.54
C LEU A 169 2.03 -12.24 25.24
N ASP A 170 1.78 -13.53 24.98
CA ASP A 170 2.79 -14.50 24.58
C ASP A 170 3.44 -14.10 23.26
N LEU A 171 2.64 -13.53 22.34
CA LEU A 171 3.16 -12.96 21.10
C LEU A 171 4.10 -11.80 21.38
N LEU A 172 3.71 -10.82 22.21
CA LEU A 172 4.57 -9.69 22.60
C LEU A 172 5.89 -10.16 23.23
N LEU A 173 5.82 -11.09 24.18
CA LEU A 173 6.99 -11.65 24.84
C LEU A 173 7.91 -12.36 23.84
N ARG A 174 7.35 -13.06 22.86
CA ARG A 174 8.13 -13.76 21.85
C ARG A 174 8.76 -12.82 20.84
N VAL A 175 8.04 -11.79 20.42
CA VAL A 175 8.58 -10.71 19.59
C VAL A 175 9.76 -10.05 20.30
N ASP A 176 9.61 -9.71 21.58
CA ASP A 176 10.67 -9.10 22.38
C ASP A 176 11.90 -10.02 22.54
N GLN A 177 11.68 -11.31 22.82
CA GLN A 177 12.77 -12.30 22.92
C GLN A 177 13.52 -12.48 21.61
N THR A 178 12.82 -12.64 20.48
CA THR A 178 13.43 -12.78 19.16
C THR A 178 14.16 -11.49 18.78
N PHE A 179 13.58 -10.32 19.08
CA PHE A 179 14.21 -9.03 18.82
C PHE A 179 15.51 -8.86 19.60
N ASN A 180 15.51 -9.17 20.90
CA ASN A 180 16.70 -9.07 21.74
C ASN A 180 17.80 -10.06 21.31
N LYS A 181 17.45 -11.29 20.95
CA LYS A 181 18.40 -12.27 20.39
C LYS A 181 19.00 -11.79 19.08
N TRP A 182 18.15 -11.31 18.18
CA TRP A 182 18.57 -10.81 16.88
C TRP A 182 19.52 -9.60 17.04
N LYS A 183 19.20 -8.67 17.94
CA LYS A 183 20.05 -7.52 18.27
C LYS A 183 21.42 -7.92 18.82
N GLN A 184 21.47 -8.95 19.67
CA GLN A 184 22.74 -9.50 20.17
C GLN A 184 23.60 -10.12 19.06
N GLN A 185 22.97 -10.78 18.09
CA GLN A 185 23.65 -11.42 16.96
C GLN A 185 24.16 -10.41 15.93
N HIS A 186 23.42 -9.32 15.72
CA HIS A 186 23.69 -8.41 14.61
C HIS A 186 24.53 -7.19 15.00
N LEU A 187 24.88 -7.01 16.29
CA LEU A 187 25.77 -5.94 16.82
C LEU A 187 25.52 -4.54 16.21
N SER A 188 24.32 -4.29 15.71
CA SER A 188 24.08 -3.23 14.75
C SER A 188 23.36 -2.06 15.40
N THR A 189 23.74 -0.86 14.93
CA THR A 189 23.16 0.47 15.18
C THR A 189 21.75 0.62 14.59
N ILE A 190 20.96 -0.46 14.56
CA ILE A 190 19.63 -0.44 13.97
C ILE A 190 18.66 0.15 14.97
N GLU A 191 18.05 1.26 14.58
CA GLU A 191 16.98 1.92 15.33
C GLU A 191 15.63 1.31 14.96
N LEU A 192 15.39 0.04 15.33
CA LEU A 192 14.06 -0.55 15.23
C LEU A 192 13.25 -0.20 16.49
N SER A 193 12.13 0.50 16.30
CA SER A 193 11.19 0.84 17.36
C SER A 193 9.84 0.20 17.09
N LEU A 194 9.42 -0.71 17.96
CA LEU A 194 8.07 -1.27 17.95
C LEU A 194 7.08 -0.21 18.46
N LYS A 195 6.12 0.19 17.63
CA LYS A 195 5.09 1.19 17.95
C LYS A 195 3.84 0.57 18.55
N GLY A 196 3.54 -0.68 18.24
CA GLY A 196 2.39 -1.38 18.82
C GLY A 196 2.02 -2.67 18.09
N ILE A 197 1.00 -3.34 18.63
CA ILE A 197 0.36 -4.49 18.01
C ILE A 197 -1.14 -4.23 17.94
N LYS A 198 -1.73 -4.43 16.76
CA LYS A 198 -3.18 -4.44 16.56
C LYS A 198 -3.53 -5.59 15.64
N ASP A 199 -4.49 -6.43 16.02
CA ASP A 199 -4.99 -7.53 15.19
C ASP A 199 -3.88 -8.44 14.60
N TYR A 200 -2.84 -8.72 15.40
CA TYR A 200 -1.65 -9.50 14.99
C TYR A 200 -0.77 -8.84 13.91
N THR A 201 -0.91 -7.53 13.73
CA THR A 201 -0.02 -6.67 12.94
C THR A 201 0.96 -5.97 13.86
N LEU A 202 2.25 -6.05 13.55
CA LEU A 202 3.32 -5.30 14.22
C LEU A 202 3.55 -3.98 13.49
N TYR A 203 3.40 -2.88 14.22
CA TYR A 203 3.77 -1.56 13.73
C TYR A 203 5.18 -1.26 14.22
N ALA A 204 6.08 -0.92 13.30
CA ALA A 204 7.46 -0.61 13.65
C ALA A 204 7.99 0.55 12.81
N SER A 205 8.96 1.29 13.33
CA SER A 205 9.70 2.31 12.60
C SER A 205 11.18 1.95 12.60
N TRP A 206 11.86 2.21 11.48
CA TRP A 206 13.31 2.03 11.34
C TRP A 206 13.89 2.91 10.22
N ASN A 207 15.21 3.07 10.21
CA ASN A 207 15.95 3.85 9.22
C ASN A 207 16.06 3.09 7.88
N ASP A 208 15.97 3.80 6.75
CA ASP A 208 16.02 3.20 5.41
C ASP A 208 17.27 2.38 5.13
N GLN A 209 18.38 2.78 5.73
CA GLN A 209 19.67 2.11 5.59
C GLN A 209 19.65 0.67 6.17
N ASP A 210 18.67 0.37 7.02
CA ASP A 210 18.56 -0.89 7.74
C ASP A 210 17.52 -1.85 7.14
N ASN A 211 16.85 -1.47 6.04
CA ASN A 211 15.72 -2.19 5.44
C ASN A 211 15.97 -3.70 5.28
N ALA A 212 17.11 -4.09 4.69
CA ALA A 212 17.40 -5.49 4.42
C ALA A 212 17.54 -6.32 5.71
N GLN A 213 18.19 -5.77 6.73
CA GLN A 213 18.40 -6.45 8.01
C GLN A 213 17.10 -6.52 8.82
N VAL A 214 16.29 -5.47 8.79
CA VAL A 214 14.98 -5.44 9.47
C VAL A 214 14.00 -6.43 8.81
N LEU A 215 13.99 -6.53 7.48
CA LEU A 215 13.17 -7.52 6.79
C LEU A 215 13.59 -8.97 7.11
N ASP A 216 14.90 -9.22 7.24
CA ASP A 216 15.42 -10.51 7.66
C ASP A 216 14.94 -10.89 9.08
N PHE A 217 15.00 -9.95 10.03
CA PHE A 217 14.44 -10.13 11.37
C PHE A 217 12.97 -10.55 11.34
N PHE A 218 12.13 -9.83 10.58
CA PHE A 218 10.71 -10.14 10.52
C PHE A 218 10.42 -11.47 9.82
N ASN A 219 11.24 -11.87 8.85
CA ASN A 219 11.16 -13.20 8.25
C ASN A 219 11.53 -14.31 9.25
N GLN A 220 12.61 -14.14 10.01
CA GLN A 220 12.98 -15.07 11.07
C GLN A 220 11.86 -15.21 12.12
N LEU A 221 11.28 -14.08 12.54
CA LEU A 221 10.18 -14.04 13.49
C LEU A 221 8.93 -14.78 12.97
N ARG A 222 8.58 -14.61 11.69
CA ARG A 222 7.48 -15.36 11.04
C ARG A 222 7.71 -16.87 11.09
N VAL A 223 8.93 -17.32 10.80
CA VAL A 223 9.31 -18.75 10.80
C VAL A 223 9.31 -19.32 12.22
N GLU A 224 9.95 -18.65 13.17
CA GLU A 224 10.12 -19.15 14.55
C GLU A 224 8.83 -19.18 15.35
N ALA A 225 7.96 -18.18 15.14
CA ALA A 225 6.69 -18.09 15.84
C ALA A 225 5.53 -18.71 15.04
N LYS A 226 5.77 -19.16 13.80
CA LYS A 226 4.74 -19.72 12.90
C LYS A 226 3.55 -18.77 12.75
N ILE A 227 3.83 -17.48 12.66
CA ILE A 227 2.84 -16.40 12.65
C ILE A 227 2.86 -15.68 11.31
N LYS A 228 1.67 -15.38 10.79
CA LYS A 228 1.50 -14.45 9.68
C LYS A 228 1.49 -13.04 10.26
N LEU A 229 2.67 -12.47 10.45
CA LEU A 229 2.82 -11.08 10.89
C LEU A 229 2.77 -10.14 9.71
N ALA A 230 1.85 -9.17 9.75
CA ALA A 230 1.98 -7.97 8.95
C ALA A 230 2.95 -7.00 9.64
N VAL A 231 3.81 -6.37 8.86
CA VAL A 231 4.76 -5.37 9.33
C VAL A 231 4.50 -4.11 8.53
N GLU A 232 4.15 -3.05 9.24
CA GLU A 232 3.95 -1.74 8.64
C GLU A 232 5.02 -0.80 9.14
N ARG A 233 5.74 -0.18 8.20
CA ARG A 233 6.71 0.85 8.52
C ARG A 233 5.96 2.15 8.78
N VAL A 234 6.07 2.66 9.99
CA VAL A 234 5.60 4.00 10.35
C VAL A 234 6.78 4.95 10.19
N ALA A 235 6.61 6.00 9.38
CA ALA A 235 7.60 7.07 9.20
C ALA A 235 7.83 7.85 10.51
#